data_AF-A0AAI9G3J8-F1
#
_entry.id   AF-A0AAI9G3J8-F1
#
_cell.length_a   1.000
_cell.length_b   1.000
_cell.length_c   1.000
_cell.angle_alpha   90.00
_cell.angle_beta   90.00
_cell.angle_gamma   90.00
#
_symmetry.space_group_name_H-M   'P 1'
#
loop_
_entity.id
_entity.type
_entity.pdbx_description
1 polymer ?
#
loop_
_entity_poly.entity_id
_entity_poly.type
_entity_poly.pdbx_seq_one_letter_code
_entity_poly.pdbx_strand_id
1 'polypeptide(L)'
;MSNDVSIEWDAPIVPGLSMAAIPLHAAYDDLDAVIAAYLIDADARLYRFEGGPDLHLERYGPDEHGNGGLLFSLPGGDRAGDMAALSITIGGGVVRALKVYALGMPCDVVARKSYRGLAAGSIGLGSLVSDFLVFTELHFDEAEEWFCSGGDYGVLEISGWGVPLEDEPEQVVTAICVVA
;
A
#
# COMPACT_ATOMS: atom_id res chain seq x y z
N MET A 1 18.05 9.37 -20.33
CA MET A 1 18.52 8.22 -19.54
C MET A 1 17.25 7.47 -19.16
N SER A 2 17.10 6.22 -19.62
CA SER A 2 16.01 5.36 -19.18
C SER A 2 16.27 5.09 -17.71
N ASN A 3 15.52 5.71 -16.81
CA ASN A 3 15.45 5.16 -15.46
C ASN A 3 14.64 3.88 -15.62
N ASP A 4 15.31 2.74 -15.50
CA ASP A 4 14.64 1.44 -15.38
C ASP A 4 13.91 1.43 -14.04
N VAL A 5 12.72 2.04 -14.02
CA VAL A 5 11.82 2.03 -12.87
C VAL A 5 11.15 0.66 -12.87
N SER A 6 11.56 -0.21 -11.93
CA SER A 6 10.90 -1.48 -11.62
C SER A 6 9.90 -1.28 -10.49
N ILE A 7 8.77 -1.99 -10.57
CA ILE A 7 7.84 -2.17 -9.43
C ILE A 7 8.17 -3.50 -8.79
N GLU A 8 8.57 -3.45 -7.52
CA GLU A 8 9.06 -4.59 -6.75
C GLU A 8 8.16 -4.82 -5.54
N TRP A 9 7.47 -5.95 -5.50
CA TRP A 9 6.45 -6.24 -4.48
C TRP A 9 7.00 -6.32 -3.06
N ASP A 10 8.27 -6.65 -2.90
CA ASP A 10 8.90 -6.79 -1.58
C ASP A 10 9.88 -5.64 -1.28
N ALA A 11 9.91 -4.58 -2.11
CA ALA A 11 10.80 -3.44 -1.87
C ALA A 11 10.49 -2.75 -0.54
N PRO A 12 11.46 -2.10 0.13
CA PRO A 12 11.22 -1.46 1.42
C PRO A 12 10.15 -0.36 1.39
N ILE A 13 9.51 -0.15 2.53
CA ILE A 13 8.66 1.02 2.76
C ILE A 13 9.58 2.17 3.17
N VAL A 14 9.56 3.26 2.41
CA VAL A 14 10.30 4.48 2.73
C VAL A 14 9.28 5.59 2.98
N PRO A 15 8.98 5.90 4.26
CA PRO A 15 7.97 6.90 4.61
C PRO A 15 8.20 8.22 3.86
N GLY A 16 7.12 8.77 3.26
CA GLY A 16 7.16 10.04 2.51
C GLY A 16 7.91 10.00 1.18
N LEU A 17 8.38 8.83 0.75
CA LEU A 17 9.19 8.68 -0.45
C LEU A 17 8.66 7.60 -1.38
N SER A 18 8.49 6.36 -0.92
CA SER A 18 8.13 5.25 -1.81
C SER A 18 7.61 4.00 -1.08
N MET A 19 6.87 3.18 -1.81
CA MET A 19 6.47 1.82 -1.43
C MET A 19 6.44 0.94 -2.69
N ALA A 20 6.82 -0.33 -2.59
CA ALA A 20 6.95 -1.23 -3.74
C ALA A 20 7.87 -0.70 -4.87
N ALA A 21 8.86 0.12 -4.51
CA ALA A 21 9.69 0.93 -5.42
C ALA A 21 8.93 1.96 -6.28
N ILE A 22 7.64 2.17 -6.03
CA ILE A 22 6.84 3.24 -6.62
C ILE A 22 7.11 4.53 -5.83
N PRO A 23 7.64 5.59 -6.45
CA PRO A 23 7.89 6.84 -5.76
C PRO A 23 6.60 7.67 -5.65
N LEU A 24 6.43 8.33 -4.51
CA LEU A 24 5.47 9.43 -4.38
C LEU A 24 5.87 10.56 -5.34
N HIS A 25 4.87 11.35 -5.76
CA HIS A 25 4.99 12.40 -6.76
C HIS A 25 5.41 11.97 -8.18
N ALA A 26 5.55 10.66 -8.47
CA ALA A 26 5.64 10.21 -9.86
C ALA A 26 4.42 10.67 -10.65
N ALA A 27 4.65 11.10 -11.89
CA ALA A 27 3.57 11.42 -12.80
C ALA A 27 2.73 10.16 -13.10
N TYR A 28 1.41 10.32 -13.17
CA TYR A 28 0.51 9.21 -13.49
C TYR A 28 0.86 8.56 -14.82
N ASP A 29 1.15 9.35 -15.86
CA ASP A 29 1.46 8.82 -17.19
C ASP A 29 2.74 7.97 -17.20
N ASP A 30 3.77 8.39 -16.46
CA ASP A 30 5.02 7.64 -16.31
C ASP A 30 4.78 6.33 -15.55
N LEU A 31 4.03 6.40 -14.45
CA LEU A 31 3.65 5.22 -13.67
C LEU A 31 2.80 4.25 -14.51
N ASP A 32 1.85 4.76 -15.30
CA ASP A 32 0.98 3.96 -16.13
C ASP A 32 1.76 3.20 -17.20
N ALA A 33 2.74 3.88 -17.82
CA ALA A 33 3.66 3.27 -18.77
C ALA A 33 4.50 2.15 -18.13
N VAL A 34 4.97 2.33 -16.89
CA VAL A 34 5.70 1.30 -16.14
C VAL A 34 4.77 0.12 -15.80
N ILE A 35 3.57 0.36 -15.30
CA ILE A 35 2.60 -0.69 -14.95
C ILE A 35 2.24 -1.54 -16.17
N ALA A 36 2.13 -0.94 -17.35
CA ALA A 36 1.84 -1.65 -18.59
C ALA A 36 2.88 -2.74 -18.93
N ALA A 37 4.13 -2.60 -18.48
CA ALA A 37 5.17 -3.61 -18.66
C ALA A 37 4.92 -4.90 -17.84
N TYR A 38 4.08 -4.84 -16.81
CA TYR A 38 3.75 -5.95 -15.93
C TYR A 38 2.45 -6.68 -16.30
N LEU A 39 1.83 -6.33 -17.42
CA LEU A 39 0.61 -6.97 -17.90
C LEU A 39 0.89 -8.42 -18.34
N ILE A 40 0.20 -9.39 -17.75
CA ILE A 40 0.32 -10.81 -18.11
C ILE A 40 -0.88 -11.33 -18.89
N ASP A 41 -2.08 -10.75 -18.68
CA ASP A 41 -3.31 -11.09 -19.40
C ASP A 41 -4.18 -9.84 -19.56
N ALA A 42 -4.35 -9.39 -20.81
CA ALA A 42 -5.12 -8.19 -21.14
C ALA A 42 -6.63 -8.38 -20.93
N ASP A 43 -7.15 -9.57 -21.22
CA ASP A 43 -8.58 -9.87 -21.15
C ASP A 43 -9.04 -9.96 -19.69
N ALA A 44 -8.22 -10.59 -18.85
CA ALA A 44 -8.45 -10.68 -17.41
C ALA A 44 -8.00 -9.42 -16.65
N ARG A 45 -7.28 -8.49 -17.30
CA ARG A 45 -6.63 -7.33 -16.67
C ARG A 45 -5.70 -7.74 -15.53
N LEU A 46 -4.93 -8.80 -15.76
CA LEU A 46 -4.07 -9.41 -14.77
C LEU A 46 -2.63 -8.92 -14.94
N TYR A 47 -2.02 -8.53 -13.83
CA TYR A 47 -0.67 -7.98 -13.76
C TYR A 47 0.15 -8.75 -12.72
N ARG A 48 1.46 -8.85 -12.93
CA ARG A 48 2.38 -9.46 -11.96
C ARG A 48 3.62 -8.61 -11.82
N PHE A 49 3.76 -7.94 -10.68
CA PHE A 49 4.97 -7.20 -10.30
C PHE A 49 6.12 -8.15 -9.92
N GLU A 50 7.35 -7.63 -9.90
CA GLU A 50 8.51 -8.44 -9.51
C GLU A 50 8.34 -8.99 -8.10
N GLY A 51 8.48 -10.31 -7.94
CA GLY A 51 8.30 -11.01 -6.66
C GLY A 51 6.86 -11.07 -6.13
N GLY A 52 5.90 -10.47 -6.84
CA GLY A 52 4.51 -10.33 -6.39
C GLY A 52 3.56 -11.44 -6.86
N PRO A 53 2.33 -11.47 -6.32
CA PRO A 53 1.26 -12.33 -6.83
C PRO A 53 0.67 -11.79 -8.13
N ASP A 54 -0.21 -12.59 -8.74
CA ASP A 54 -1.11 -12.11 -9.80
C ASP A 54 -2.17 -11.19 -9.20
N LEU A 55 -2.37 -10.03 -9.82
CA LEU A 55 -3.29 -9.00 -9.36
C LEU A 55 -4.18 -8.50 -10.51
N HIS A 56 -5.49 -8.38 -10.26
CA HIS A 56 -6.41 -7.65 -11.13
C HIS A 56 -6.23 -6.15 -10.91
N LEU A 57 -6.24 -5.40 -12.00
CA LEU A 57 -6.19 -3.95 -11.95
C LEU A 57 -7.56 -3.32 -12.27
N GLU A 58 -8.05 -2.53 -11.33
CA GLU A 58 -9.13 -1.56 -11.55
C GLU A 58 -8.57 -0.14 -11.64
N ARG A 59 -8.98 0.57 -12.70
CA ARG A 59 -8.47 1.91 -13.02
C ARG A 59 -9.57 2.94 -12.85
N TYR A 60 -9.28 3.95 -12.04
CA TYR A 60 -10.05 5.19 -11.96
C TYR A 60 -9.14 6.27 -12.53
N GLY A 61 -9.20 6.45 -13.85
CA GLY A 61 -8.33 7.40 -14.55
C GLY A 61 -8.49 8.83 -14.01
N PRO A 62 -7.48 9.70 -14.20
CA PRO A 62 -7.53 11.06 -13.68
C PRO A 62 -8.73 11.84 -14.22
N ASP A 63 -9.44 12.52 -13.33
CA ASP A 63 -10.50 13.48 -13.68
C ASP A 63 -9.92 14.79 -14.25
N GLU A 64 -10.77 15.78 -14.49
CA GLU A 64 -10.36 17.11 -14.99
C GLU A 64 -9.40 17.87 -14.06
N HIS A 65 -9.31 17.45 -12.79
CA HIS A 65 -8.39 17.97 -11.79
C HIS A 65 -7.14 17.09 -11.62
N GLY A 66 -7.02 16.01 -12.40
CA GLY A 66 -5.94 15.05 -12.31
C GLY A 66 -6.05 14.11 -11.11
N ASN A 67 -7.24 13.94 -10.52
CA ASN A 67 -7.47 13.03 -9.40
C ASN A 67 -7.98 11.68 -9.88
N GLY A 68 -7.48 10.60 -9.30
CA GLY A 68 -7.86 9.25 -9.68
C GLY A 68 -7.20 8.21 -8.79
N GLY A 69 -7.11 6.98 -9.28
CA GLY A 69 -6.45 5.92 -8.54
C GLY A 69 -6.39 4.59 -9.28
N LEU A 70 -5.59 3.70 -8.72
CA LEU A 70 -5.38 2.34 -9.22
C LEU A 70 -5.56 1.38 -8.04
N LEU A 71 -6.40 0.35 -8.22
CA LEU A 71 -6.61 -0.69 -7.23
C LEU A 71 -6.14 -2.03 -7.80
N PHE A 72 -5.23 -2.68 -7.08
CA PHE A 72 -4.75 -4.02 -7.39
C PHE A 72 -5.31 -5.03 -6.39
N SER A 73 -6.01 -6.05 -6.84
CA SER A 73 -6.68 -7.06 -5.98
C SER A 73 -6.38 -8.49 -6.44
N LEU A 74 -6.49 -9.48 -5.55
CA LEU A 74 -6.25 -10.87 -5.93
C LEU A 74 -7.36 -11.42 -6.85
N PRO A 75 -7.02 -12.26 -7.85
CA PRO A 75 -8.02 -12.93 -8.69
C PRO A 75 -8.89 -13.89 -7.87
N GLY A 76 -10.19 -13.89 -8.14
CA GLY A 76 -11.13 -14.88 -7.60
C GLY A 76 -11.45 -14.75 -6.11
N GLY A 77 -11.21 -13.58 -5.50
CA GLY A 77 -11.71 -13.27 -4.17
C GLY A 77 -13.23 -13.35 -4.13
N ASP A 78 -13.77 -14.03 -3.10
CA ASP A 78 -15.19 -14.00 -2.82
C ASP A 78 -15.59 -12.53 -2.62
N ARG A 79 -16.70 -12.10 -3.21
CA ARG A 79 -17.16 -10.69 -3.25
C ARG A 79 -17.43 -10.06 -1.86
N ALA A 80 -17.13 -10.78 -0.79
CA ALA A 80 -17.13 -10.32 0.58
C ALA A 80 -15.72 -9.85 0.98
N GLY A 81 -15.24 -8.78 0.33
CA GLY A 81 -14.00 -8.11 0.68
C GLY A 81 -13.24 -7.59 -0.55
N ASP A 82 -13.74 -6.50 -1.13
CA ASP A 82 -13.04 -5.69 -2.15
C ASP A 82 -11.79 -4.98 -1.58
N MET A 83 -11.01 -5.68 -0.76
CA MET A 83 -9.81 -5.13 -0.16
C MET A 83 -8.68 -5.27 -1.17
N ALA A 84 -8.26 -4.13 -1.73
CA ALA A 84 -7.09 -4.09 -2.61
C ALA A 84 -5.87 -4.64 -1.87
N ALA A 85 -5.02 -5.40 -2.56
CA ALA A 85 -3.68 -5.73 -2.09
C ALA A 85 -2.76 -4.50 -2.10
N LEU A 86 -2.93 -3.65 -3.12
CA LEU A 86 -2.25 -2.35 -3.27
C LEU A 86 -3.24 -1.33 -3.85
N SER A 87 -3.33 -0.17 -3.22
CA SER A 87 -4.03 1.01 -3.72
C SER A 87 -3.04 2.13 -3.97
N ILE A 88 -3.21 2.82 -5.10
CA ILE A 88 -2.42 3.99 -5.48
C ILE A 88 -3.38 5.14 -5.69
N THR A 89 -3.23 6.20 -4.89
CA THR A 89 -4.04 7.42 -5.01
C THR A 89 -3.30 8.43 -5.88
N ILE A 90 -3.99 8.96 -6.89
CA ILE A 90 -3.47 10.01 -7.78
C ILE A 90 -4.19 11.31 -7.43
N GLY A 91 -3.43 12.39 -7.25
CA GLY A 91 -3.97 13.72 -6.98
C GLY A 91 -3.16 14.81 -7.68
N GLY A 92 -3.82 15.61 -8.51
CA GLY A 92 -3.16 16.60 -9.36
C GLY A 92 -2.20 15.99 -10.38
N GLY A 93 -2.50 14.78 -10.89
CA GLY A 93 -1.74 14.08 -11.92
C GLY A 93 -0.49 13.34 -11.43
N VAL A 94 -0.27 13.28 -10.11
CA VAL A 94 0.87 12.57 -9.52
C VAL A 94 0.44 11.63 -8.40
N VAL A 95 1.28 10.64 -8.08
CA VAL A 95 1.09 9.74 -6.93
C VAL A 95 1.10 10.52 -5.63
N ARG A 96 0.04 10.36 -4.82
CA ARG A 96 -0.12 11.01 -3.50
C ARG A 96 -0.11 10.04 -2.35
N ALA A 97 -0.58 8.82 -2.57
CA ALA A 97 -0.54 7.80 -1.55
C ALA A 97 -0.35 6.42 -2.16
N LEU A 98 0.33 5.55 -1.41
CA LEU A 98 0.50 4.14 -1.72
C LEU A 98 0.13 3.34 -0.49
N LYS A 99 -0.79 2.39 -0.65
CA LYS A 99 -1.40 1.70 0.47
C LYS A 99 -1.46 0.21 0.22
N VAL A 100 -0.90 -0.58 1.13
CA VAL A 100 -0.92 -2.04 1.08
C VAL A 100 -1.76 -2.59 2.22
N TYR A 101 -2.42 -3.70 1.96
CA TYR A 101 -3.27 -4.39 2.93
C TYR A 101 -2.78 -5.82 3.13
N ALA A 102 -2.89 -6.31 4.35
CA ALA A 102 -2.69 -7.72 4.67
C ALA A 102 -3.81 -8.54 4.01
N LEU A 103 -3.42 -9.63 3.33
CA LEU A 103 -4.35 -10.48 2.62
C LEU A 103 -4.80 -11.63 3.53
N GLY A 104 -6.04 -11.58 4.02
CA GLY A 104 -6.56 -12.60 4.94
C GLY A 104 -5.92 -12.54 6.33
N MET A 105 -6.17 -13.57 7.13
CA MET A 105 -5.64 -13.68 8.50
C MET A 105 -4.21 -14.24 8.50
N PRO A 106 -3.38 -13.97 9.53
CA PRO A 106 -1.97 -14.39 9.56
C PRO A 106 -1.72 -15.90 9.34
N CYS A 107 -2.69 -16.76 9.66
CA CYS A 107 -2.60 -18.21 9.46
C CYS A 107 -3.08 -18.68 8.06
N ASP A 108 -3.70 -17.80 7.27
CA ASP A 108 -4.23 -18.14 5.97
C ASP A 108 -3.10 -18.29 4.95
N VAL A 109 -3.29 -19.21 4.00
CA VAL A 109 -2.34 -19.40 2.88
C VAL A 109 -2.24 -18.12 2.05
N VAL A 110 -3.33 -17.36 1.94
CA VAL A 110 -3.39 -16.12 1.15
C VAL A 110 -2.55 -15.00 1.78
N ALA A 111 -2.32 -15.01 3.10
CA ALA A 111 -1.48 -14.02 3.78
C ALA A 111 -0.03 -14.04 3.30
N ARG A 112 0.45 -15.17 2.79
CA ARG A 112 1.78 -15.30 2.18
C ARG A 112 1.94 -14.51 0.88
N LYS A 113 0.84 -14.05 0.28
CA LYS A 113 0.82 -13.20 -0.92
C LYS A 113 0.79 -11.71 -0.58
N SER A 114 0.65 -11.35 0.70
CA SER A 114 0.67 -9.94 1.12
C SER A 114 2.01 -9.30 0.77
N TYR A 115 2.01 -7.98 0.67
CA TYR A 115 3.24 -7.19 0.56
C TYR A 115 4.18 -7.47 1.74
N ARG A 116 5.48 -7.68 1.47
CA ARG A 116 6.46 -8.01 2.52
C ARG A 116 7.56 -6.98 2.71
N GLY A 117 7.48 -5.85 2.00
CA GLY A 117 8.37 -4.73 2.23
C GLY A 117 8.30 -4.24 3.66
N LEU A 118 9.45 -3.87 4.22
CA LEU A 118 9.58 -3.45 5.61
C LEU A 118 9.98 -1.97 5.68
N ALA A 119 9.49 -1.28 6.71
CA ALA A 119 9.95 0.02 7.14
C ALA A 119 11.16 -0.09 8.07
N ALA A 120 11.60 1.04 8.64
CA ALA A 120 12.64 1.08 9.67
C ALA A 120 12.32 0.12 10.82
N GLY A 121 13.36 -0.49 11.41
CA GLY A 121 13.19 -1.47 12.49
C GLY A 121 12.71 -2.85 12.04
N SER A 122 12.61 -3.12 10.72
CA SER A 122 12.05 -4.36 10.17
C SER A 122 10.57 -4.56 10.46
N ILE A 123 9.83 -3.44 10.53
CA ILE A 123 8.39 -3.43 10.82
C ILE A 123 7.60 -3.40 9.51
N GLY A 124 6.54 -4.19 9.40
CA GLY A 124 5.67 -4.23 8.22
C GLY A 124 4.30 -4.81 8.53
N LEU A 125 3.60 -5.30 7.50
CA LEU A 125 2.32 -6.00 7.70
C LEU A 125 2.51 -7.21 8.62
N GLY A 126 1.61 -7.36 9.60
CA GLY A 126 1.65 -8.41 10.61
C GLY A 126 2.56 -8.17 11.82
N SER A 127 3.39 -7.12 11.82
CA SER A 127 4.09 -6.64 13.03
C SER A 127 3.12 -6.04 14.04
N LEU A 128 3.55 -5.74 15.27
CA LEU A 128 2.69 -5.01 16.22
C LEU A 128 2.63 -3.54 15.82
N VAL A 129 1.45 -2.92 15.94
CA VAL A 129 1.30 -1.48 15.73
C VAL A 129 2.19 -0.71 16.72
N SER A 130 2.32 -1.21 17.95
CA SER A 130 3.16 -0.61 18.99
C SER A 130 4.67 -0.65 18.69
N ASP A 131 5.15 -1.48 17.76
CA ASP A 131 6.56 -1.50 17.37
C ASP A 131 7.01 -0.17 16.74
N PHE A 132 6.09 0.57 16.12
CA PHE A 132 6.39 1.89 15.54
C PHE A 132 6.69 2.96 16.60
N LEU A 133 6.25 2.79 17.85
CA LEU A 133 6.48 3.74 18.94
C LEU A 133 7.98 3.92 19.27
N VAL A 134 8.83 3.00 18.82
CA VAL A 134 10.29 3.11 18.95
C VAL A 134 10.87 4.20 18.03
N PHE A 135 10.18 4.53 16.93
CA PHE A 135 10.69 5.39 15.86
C PHE A 135 9.86 6.66 15.64
N THR A 136 8.58 6.65 16.03
CA THR A 136 7.66 7.76 15.84
C THR A 136 6.61 7.78 16.93
N GLU A 137 5.99 8.95 17.14
CA GLU A 137 4.71 9.05 17.83
C GLU A 137 3.59 8.53 16.92
N LEU A 138 2.53 7.99 17.52
CA LEU A 138 1.31 7.58 16.82
C LEU A 138 0.11 8.29 17.43
N HIS A 139 -0.69 8.92 16.58
CA HIS A 139 -1.96 9.52 16.93
C HIS A 139 -3.09 8.72 16.30
N PHE A 140 -4.02 8.22 17.11
CA PHE A 140 -5.19 7.52 16.59
C PHE A 140 -6.22 8.54 16.11
N ASP A 141 -6.62 8.42 14.85
CA ASP A 141 -7.73 9.16 14.26
C ASP A 141 -8.99 8.30 14.39
N GLU A 142 -9.92 8.74 15.25
CA GLU A 142 -11.19 8.04 15.49
C GLU A 142 -12.13 8.05 14.28
N ALA A 143 -12.02 9.03 13.39
CA ALA A 143 -12.90 9.13 12.23
C ALA A 143 -12.48 8.15 11.12
N GLU A 144 -11.16 8.02 10.92
CA GLU A 144 -10.61 7.12 9.92
C GLU A 144 -10.36 5.71 10.49
N GLU A 145 -10.25 5.57 11.82
CA GLU A 145 -9.86 4.36 12.56
C GLU A 145 -8.40 3.93 12.28
N TRP A 146 -7.52 4.90 12.07
CA TRP A 146 -6.11 4.70 11.67
C TRP A 146 -5.15 5.43 12.62
N PHE A 147 -3.92 4.93 12.68
CA PHE A 147 -2.83 5.59 13.38
C PHE A 147 -2.01 6.43 12.40
N CYS A 148 -1.94 7.72 12.64
CA CYS A 148 -1.08 8.64 11.92
C CYS A 148 0.22 8.83 12.69
N SER A 149 1.34 8.66 12.01
CA SER A 149 2.65 8.98 12.58
C SER A 149 2.81 10.49 12.80
N GLY A 150 3.60 10.88 13.81
CA GLY A 150 3.91 12.27 14.13
C GLY A 150 5.26 12.76 13.59
N GLY A 151 5.45 14.09 13.61
CA GLY A 151 6.73 14.73 13.28
C GLY A 151 7.20 14.53 11.85
N ASP A 152 8.53 14.43 11.64
CA ASP A 152 9.14 14.19 10.32
C ASP A 152 8.77 12.80 9.74
N TYR A 153 8.26 11.90 10.59
CA TYR A 153 7.76 10.58 10.19
C TYR A 153 6.30 10.59 9.74
N GLY A 154 5.57 11.72 9.85
CA GLY A 154 4.12 11.91 9.64
C GLY A 154 3.60 11.73 8.21
N VAL A 155 4.28 10.86 7.47
CA VAL A 155 4.07 10.45 6.09
C VAL A 155 3.75 8.95 6.03
N LEU A 156 3.35 8.37 7.16
CA LEU A 156 2.94 6.98 7.33
C LEU A 156 1.63 6.89 8.12
N GLU A 157 0.64 6.21 7.57
CA GLU A 157 -0.61 5.86 8.25
C GLU A 157 -0.67 4.34 8.38
N ILE A 158 -1.11 3.85 9.54
CA ILE A 158 -1.08 2.44 9.92
C ILE A 158 -2.46 2.03 10.40
N SER A 159 -2.97 0.91 9.91
CA SER A 159 -4.21 0.31 10.42
C SER A 159 -3.92 -0.89 11.30
N GLY A 160 -4.78 -1.09 12.29
CA GLY A 160 -4.81 -2.23 13.19
C GLY A 160 -6.22 -2.80 13.27
N TRP A 161 -6.80 -2.77 14.47
CA TRP A 161 -8.17 -3.26 14.71
C TRP A 161 -9.21 -2.16 14.82
N GLY A 162 -8.86 -0.93 14.43
CA GLY A 162 -9.77 0.22 14.41
C GLY A 162 -10.10 0.80 15.78
N VAL A 163 -9.24 0.58 16.77
CA VAL A 163 -9.36 1.13 18.13
C VAL A 163 -8.01 1.67 18.60
N PRO A 164 -7.96 2.56 19.61
CA PRO A 164 -6.70 3.05 20.17
C PRO A 164 -5.81 1.93 20.75
N LEU A 165 -4.50 2.16 20.81
CA LEU A 165 -3.53 1.25 21.45
C LEU A 165 -3.76 1.07 22.95
N GLU A 166 -4.45 2.02 23.60
CA GLU A 166 -4.79 1.96 25.03
C GLU A 166 -5.82 0.85 25.33
N ASP A 167 -6.75 0.63 24.40
CA ASP A 167 -7.79 -0.38 24.51
C ASP A 167 -7.27 -1.75 24.06
N GLU A 168 -6.55 -1.78 22.93
CA GLU A 168 -5.94 -2.99 22.39
C GLU A 168 -4.46 -2.73 22.09
N PRO A 169 -3.52 -3.06 23.00
CA PRO A 169 -2.10 -2.77 22.80
C PRO A 169 -1.36 -3.76 21.90
N GLU A 170 -1.96 -4.94 21.67
CA GLU A 170 -1.37 -6.06 20.90
C GLU A 170 -1.88 -6.14 19.45
N GLN A 171 -2.51 -5.08 18.94
CA GLN A 171 -2.99 -5.06 17.56
C GLN A 171 -1.82 -5.25 16.59
N VAL A 172 -2.10 -6.02 15.56
CA VAL A 172 -1.18 -6.23 14.44
C VAL A 172 -1.49 -5.27 13.31
N VAL A 173 -0.46 -4.91 12.56
CA VAL A 173 -0.57 -4.04 11.39
C VAL A 173 -1.31 -4.76 10.28
N THR A 174 -2.50 -4.28 9.94
CA THR A 174 -3.38 -4.84 8.90
C THR A 174 -3.28 -4.09 7.57
N ALA A 175 -2.84 -2.83 7.60
CA ALA A 175 -2.55 -2.06 6.40
C ALA A 175 -1.54 -0.93 6.71
N ILE A 176 -0.80 -0.52 5.69
CA ILE A 176 0.18 0.58 5.78
C ILE A 176 -0.02 1.48 4.56
N CYS A 177 -0.03 2.79 4.79
CA CYS A 177 -0.13 3.83 3.78
C CYS A 177 1.08 4.75 3.89
N VAL A 178 1.79 5.03 2.79
CA VAL A 178 2.73 6.16 2.70
C VAL A 178 2.05 7.30 1.94
N VAL A 179 2.15 8.51 2.48
CA VAL A 179 1.47 9.72 1.96
C VAL A 179 2.48 10.84 1.68
N ALA A 180 2.13 11.70 0.72
CA ALA A 180 2.97 12.79 0.19
C ALA A 180 2.54 14.18 0.67
#